data_AF-A0A349ALE1-F1
#
_entry.id   AF-A0A349ALE1-F1
#
_cell.length_a   1.000
_cell.length_b   1.000
_cell.length_c   1.000
_cell.angle_alpha   90.00
_cell.angle_beta   90.00
_cell.angle_gamma   90.00
#
_symmetry.space_group_name_H-M   'P 1'
#
loop_
_entity.id
_entity.type
_entity.pdbx_description
1 polymer ?
#
loop_
_entity_poly.entity_id
_entity_poly.type
_entity_poly.pdbx_seq_one_letter_code
_entity_poly.pdbx_strand_id
1 'polypeptide(L)' 'ESDKFKAGQSQDSYDKQIVRDWLNQSGWNKEPPGPALPDDVIEKTTQRYIEAYEKLTGRKFNY' A
#
# COMPACT_ATOMS: atom_id res chain seq x y z
N GLU A 1 -10.57 -13.91 6.75
CA GLU A 1 -10.72 -12.59 7.39
C GLU A 1 -11.59 -11.67 6.54
N SER A 2 -12.91 -11.75 6.73
CA SER A 2 -13.88 -10.78 6.21
C SER A 2 -14.32 -9.78 7.29
N ASP A 3 -13.72 -9.85 8.48
CA ASP A 3 -14.19 -9.14 9.68
C ASP A 3 -13.82 -7.66 9.75
N LYS A 4 -13.07 -7.14 8.76
CA LYS A 4 -12.72 -5.72 8.69
C LYS A 4 -13.57 -4.91 7.71
N PHE A 5 -14.40 -5.56 6.90
CA PHE A 5 -15.27 -4.86 5.97
C PHE A 5 -16.38 -4.11 6.71
N LYS A 6 -16.34 -2.77 6.64
CA LYS A 6 -17.37 -1.88 7.18
C LYS A 6 -17.85 -0.94 6.09
N ALA A 7 -19.04 -1.20 5.56
CA ALA A 7 -19.69 -0.32 4.60
C ALA A 7 -19.79 1.11 5.17
N GLY A 8 -19.33 2.10 4.41
CA GLY A 8 -19.28 3.51 4.84
C GLY A 8 -18.03 3.92 5.61
N GLN A 9 -17.04 3.03 5.81
CA GLN A 9 -15.74 3.37 6.40
C GLN A 9 -14.58 3.07 5.45
N SER A 10 -13.48 3.83 5.60
CA SER A 10 -12.22 3.54 4.91
C SER A 10 -11.75 2.14 5.29
N GLN A 11 -11.46 1.32 4.28
CA GLN A 11 -11.04 -0.07 4.45
C GLN A 11 -9.52 -0.16 4.52
N ASP A 12 -9.01 -1.20 5.18
CA ASP A 12 -7.59 -1.56 5.09
C ASP A 12 -7.26 -1.73 3.60
N SER A 13 -6.59 -0.73 3.02
CA SER A 13 -6.28 -0.76 1.60
C SER A 13 -5.14 -1.75 1.37
N TYR A 14 -5.40 -2.71 0.48
CA TYR A 14 -4.38 -3.61 -0.05
C TYR A 14 -3.60 -2.98 -1.21
N ASP A 15 -3.83 -1.69 -1.50
CA ASP A 15 -3.20 -0.96 -2.60
C ASP A 15 -2.20 0.12 -2.14
N LYS A 16 -1.97 1.11 -3.00
CA LYS A 16 -0.98 2.20 -2.88
C LYS A 16 -1.32 3.22 -1.80
N GLN A 17 -2.18 2.92 -0.83
CA GLN A 17 -2.58 3.87 0.20
C GLN A 17 -1.39 4.32 1.06
N ILE A 18 -0.45 3.41 1.39
CA ILE A 18 0.79 3.74 2.12
C ILE A 18 1.60 4.81 1.38
N VAL A 19 1.80 4.62 0.07
CA VAL A 19 2.53 5.58 -0.77
C VAL A 19 1.77 6.91 -0.88
N ARG A 20 0.44 6.87 -1.04
CA ARG A 20 -0.40 8.09 -1.11
C ARG A 20 -0.31 8.89 0.18
N ASP A 21 -0.45 8.23 1.32
CA ASP A 21 -0.41 8.87 2.64
C ASP A 21 0.96 9.50 2.87
N TRP A 22 2.03 8.80 2.50
CA TRP A 22 3.38 9.34 2.59
C TRP A 22 3.59 10.55 1.65
N LEU A 23 3.16 10.46 0.39
CA LEU A 23 3.28 11.56 -0.56
C LEU A 23 2.51 12.80 -0.11
N ASN A 24 1.31 12.63 0.45
CA ASN A 24 0.53 13.75 1.01
C ASN A 24 1.22 14.41 2.21
N GLN A 25 2.00 13.65 2.99
CA GLN A 25 2.75 14.16 4.14
C GLN A 25 4.14 14.70 3.77
N SER A 26 4.68 14.31 2.61
CA SER A 26 6.03 14.68 2.16
C SER A 26 6.18 16.17 1.80
N GLY A 27 5.08 16.93 1.73
CA GLY A 27 5.07 18.30 1.25
C GLY A 27 5.14 18.43 -0.28
N TRP A 28 5.08 17.31 -1.01
CA TRP A 28 5.10 17.31 -2.47
C TRP A 28 3.84 17.95 -3.07
N ASN A 29 4.04 18.90 -3.99
CA ASN A 29 2.97 19.62 -4.67
C ASN A 29 2.29 18.83 -5.81
N LYS A 30 2.63 17.55 -5.98
CA LYS A 30 2.14 16.64 -7.03
C LYS A 30 2.61 16.99 -8.45
N GLU A 31 3.65 17.80 -8.58
CA GLU A 31 4.30 18.08 -9.87
C GLU A 31 5.59 17.26 -10.04
N PRO A 32 5.87 16.74 -11.23
CA PRO A 32 7.09 15.99 -11.48
C PRO A 32 8.36 16.88 -11.40
N PRO A 33 9.50 16.34 -10.95
CA PRO A 33 9.69 14.99 -10.43
C PRO A 33 9.15 14.83 -8.99
N GLY A 34 8.57 13.66 -8.71
CA GLY A 34 8.17 13.31 -7.35
C GLY A 34 9.38 12.99 -6.46
N PRO A 35 9.25 13.10 -5.13
CA PRO A 35 10.31 12.74 -4.19
C PRO A 35 10.60 11.24 -4.25
N ALA A 36 11.83 10.85 -3.92
CA ALA A 36 12.18 9.46 -3.69
C ALA A 36 11.43 8.93 -2.46
N LEU A 37 10.91 7.71 -2.56
CA LEU A 37 10.25 7.04 -1.45
C LEU A 37 11.32 6.50 -0.47
N PRO A 38 11.13 6.67 0.85
CA PRO A 38 11.94 6.00 1.86
C PRO A 38 11.78 4.48 1.79
N ASP A 39 12.83 3.76 2.19
CA ASP A 39 12.87 2.30 2.15
C ASP A 39 11.72 1.67 2.94
N ASP A 40 11.33 2.24 4.09
CA ASP A 40 10.24 1.70 4.92
C ASP A 40 8.87 1.78 4.22
N VAL A 41 8.63 2.84 3.43
CA VAL A 41 7.42 2.99 2.61
C VAL A 41 7.42 1.95 1.50
N ILE A 42 8.57 1.72 0.86
CA ILE A 42 8.74 0.71 -0.19
C ILE A 42 8.48 -0.69 0.38
N GLU A 43 9.12 -1.05 1.50
CA GLU A 43 8.97 -2.35 2.15
C GLU A 43 7.54 -2.62 2.59
N LYS A 44 6.90 -1.69 3.30
CA LYS A 44 5.50 -1.84 3.75
C LYS A 44 4.55 -1.98 2.57
N THR A 45 4.74 -1.19 1.51
CA THR A 45 3.91 -1.30 0.30
C THR A 45 4.11 -2.64 -0.39
N THR A 46 5.35 -3.11 -0.47
CA THR A 46 5.71 -4.40 -1.06
C THR A 46 5.06 -5.55 -0.30
N GLN A 47 5.15 -5.55 1.03
CA GLN A 47 4.54 -6.57 1.89
C GLN A 47 3.02 -6.64 1.69
N ARG A 48 2.34 -5.49 1.55
CA ARG A 48 0.88 -5.46 1.28
C ARG A 48 0.53 -6.10 -0.05
N TYR A 49 1.32 -5.86 -1.10
CA TYR A 49 1.12 -6.49 -2.40
C TYR A 49 1.38 -7.99 -2.37
N ILE A 50 2.42 -8.43 -1.65
CA ILE A 50 2.70 -9.85 -1.43
C ILE A 50 1.52 -10.50 -0.72
N GLU A 51 1.05 -9.92 0.38
CA GLU A 51 -0.08 -10.44 1.15
C GLU A 51 -1.36 -10.54 0.28
N ALA A 52 -1.66 -9.51 -0.50
CA ALA A 52 -2.78 -9.50 -1.42
C ALA A 52 -2.65 -10.59 -2.49
N TYR A 53 -1.47 -10.72 -3.10
CA TYR A 53 -1.18 -11.76 -4.08
C TYR A 53 -1.38 -13.16 -3.49
N GLU A 54 -0.78 -13.44 -2.33
CA GLU A 54 -0.87 -14.76 -1.70
C GLU A 54 -2.31 -15.09 -1.30
N LYS A 55 -3.05 -14.11 -0.76
CA LYS A 55 -4.47 -14.28 -0.39
C LYS A 55 -5.36 -14.54 -1.59
N LEU A 56 -5.16 -13.84 -2.71
CA LEU A 56 -5.99 -13.97 -3.90
C LEU A 56 -5.67 -15.21 -4.72
N THR A 57 -4.39 -15.57 -4.81
CA THR A 57 -3.94 -16.66 -5.68
C THR A 57 -3.76 -17.98 -4.95
N GLY A 58 -3.65 -17.97 -3.63
CA GLY A 58 -3.27 -19.13 -2.81
C GLY A 58 -1.83 -19.60 -3.05
N ARG A 59 -1.02 -18.86 -3.83
CA ARG A 59 0.37 -19.19 -4.14
C ARG A 59 1.31 -18.37 -3.27
N LYS A 60 2.43 -18.96 -2.87
CA LYS A 60 3.51 -18.23 -2.21
C LYS A 60 4.21 -17.32 -3.20
N PHE A 61 4.45 -16.08 -2.78
CA PHE A 61 5.26 -15.15 -3.55
C PHE A 61 6.73 -15.49 -3.31
N ASN A 62 7.41 -15.92 -4.35
CA ASN A 62 8.83 -16.25 -4.32
C ASN A 62 9.56 -15.23 -5.20
N TYR A 63 10.57 -14.57 -4.63
CA TYR A 63 11.44 -13.62 -5.31
C TYR A 63 12.89 -14.11 -5.26
#